data_AF-A0A9P5JTC7-F1
#
_entry.id   AF-A0A9P5JTC7-F1
#
_cell.length_a   1.000
_cell.length_b   1.000
_cell.length_c   1.000
_cell.angle_alpha   90.00
_cell.angle_beta   90.00
_cell.angle_gamma   90.00
#
_symmetry.space_group_name_H-M   'P 1'
#
loop_
_entity.id
_entity.type
_entity.pdbx_description
1 polymer ?
#
loop_
_entity_poly.entity_id
_entity_poly.type
_entity_poly.pdbx_seq_one_letter_code
_entity_poly.pdbx_strand_id
1 'polypeptide(L)'
;MYLDRSDEDDRKTTERWKGECDAILIFTGLFSAALAALLAVSVQGLQPGPQEISAFYLKNIYHLLANTTTSQPIVPPIPSDPPKFSPPKSAVFVNSLWFLSLVMSPTGALLAVFIQQWARSYLHATQGRHSPKDRARIRTFHVEGLEKFHLHWVTRAVPILIHGSLFLFFSGLPIFLFNLNRTVFNVVVTWLGLCVAGYACITLMPFFTQNSPYYSPLSSSTWWCVTKT
;
A
#
# COMPACT_ATOMS: atom_id res chain seq x y z
N MET A 1 -25.63 -0.17 38.28
CA MET A 1 -24.29 -0.81 38.32
C MET A 1 -23.96 -1.56 37.02
N TYR A 2 -24.78 -2.51 36.55
CA TYR A 2 -24.50 -3.22 35.28
C TYR A 2 -24.59 -2.35 34.01
N LEU A 3 -25.54 -1.41 33.95
CA LEU A 3 -25.71 -0.52 32.79
C LEU A 3 -24.54 0.46 32.64
N ASP A 4 -24.16 1.10 33.75
CA ASP A 4 -23.01 2.01 33.86
C ASP A 4 -21.70 1.34 33.43
N ARG A 5 -21.51 0.06 33.79
CA ARG A 5 -20.35 -0.72 33.37
C ARG A 5 -20.38 -1.10 31.88
N SER A 6 -21.56 -1.34 31.31
CA SER A 6 -21.69 -1.62 29.87
C SER A 6 -21.39 -0.40 29.00
N ASP A 7 -21.79 0.79 29.45
CA ASP A 7 -21.61 2.03 28.69
C ASP A 7 -20.13 2.46 28.69
N GLU A 8 -19.44 2.26 29.82
CA GLU A 8 -18.00 2.51 29.93
C GLU A 8 -17.16 1.56 29.05
N ASP A 9 -17.54 0.28 28.95
CA ASP A 9 -16.84 -0.70 28.10
C ASP A 9 -17.06 -0.41 26.59
N ASP A 10 -18.28 -0.02 26.20
CA ASP A 10 -18.60 0.37 24.82
C ASP A 10 -17.86 1.65 24.39
N ARG A 11 -17.75 2.63 25.31
CA ARG A 11 -16.98 3.87 25.09
C ARG A 11 -15.49 3.58 24.87
N LYS A 12 -14.86 2.79 25.75
CA LYS A 12 -13.45 2.40 25.61
C LYS A 12 -13.17 1.68 24.30
N THR A 13 -14.07 0.79 23.89
CA THR A 13 -13.93 0.06 22.62
C THR A 13 -13.97 1.03 21.44
N THR A 14 -14.88 2.00 21.47
CA THR A 14 -15.00 3.02 20.42
C THR A 14 -13.80 3.96 20.35
N GLU A 15 -13.25 4.35 21.51
CA GLU A 15 -12.02 5.16 21.58
C GLU A 15 -10.81 4.41 21.01
N ARG A 16 -10.67 3.11 21.32
CA ARG A 16 -9.61 2.28 20.75
C ARG A 16 -9.72 2.18 19.23
N TRP A 17 -10.92 1.89 18.72
CA TRP A 17 -11.17 1.80 17.27
C TRP A 17 -10.92 3.13 16.58
N LYS A 18 -11.22 4.24 17.26
CA LYS A 18 -10.87 5.57 16.76
C LYS A 18 -9.37 5.78 16.66
N GLY A 19 -8.61 5.44 17.70
CA GLY A 19 -7.15 5.52 17.66
C GLY A 19 -6.55 4.68 16.52
N GLU A 20 -7.05 3.47 16.31
CA GLU A 20 -6.61 2.59 15.22
C GLU A 20 -6.91 3.20 13.83
N CYS A 21 -8.11 3.75 13.63
CA CYS A 21 -8.47 4.41 12.37
C CYS A 21 -7.66 5.69 12.12
N ASP A 22 -7.47 6.52 13.13
CA ASP A 22 -6.69 7.76 13.04
C ASP A 22 -5.23 7.43 12.68
N ALA A 23 -4.66 6.36 13.27
CA ALA A 23 -3.33 5.87 12.91
C ALA A 23 -3.25 5.39 11.45
N ILE A 24 -4.25 4.64 10.96
CA ILE A 24 -4.33 4.21 9.55
C ILE A 24 -4.39 5.42 8.61
N LEU A 25 -5.20 6.43 8.93
CA LEU A 25 -5.33 7.66 8.13
C LEU A 25 -4.01 8.43 8.03
N ILE A 26 -3.34 8.64 9.16
CA ILE A 26 -2.03 9.32 9.21
C ILE A 26 -1.01 8.53 8.38
N PHE A 27 -0.94 7.22 8.60
CA PHE A 27 -0.06 6.33 7.85
C PHE A 27 -0.31 6.39 6.34
N THR A 28 -1.57 6.26 5.92
CA THR A 28 -1.98 6.31 4.51
C THR A 28 -1.67 7.66 3.88
N GLY A 29 -1.86 8.77 4.59
CA GLY A 29 -1.51 10.11 4.12
C GLY A 29 -0.01 10.26 3.89
N LEU A 30 0.81 9.88 4.87
CA LEU A 30 2.28 9.93 4.78
C LEU A 30 2.82 9.01 3.68
N PHE A 31 2.29 7.78 3.62
CA PHE A 31 2.66 6.81 2.58
C PHE A 31 2.29 7.32 1.18
N SER A 32 1.08 7.84 1.01
CA SER A 32 0.64 8.41 -0.27
C SER A 32 1.49 9.60 -0.70
N ALA A 33 1.87 10.47 0.24
CA ALA A 33 2.73 11.61 -0.05
C ALA A 33 4.14 11.18 -0.50
N ALA A 34 4.76 10.24 0.23
CA ALA A 34 6.07 9.69 -0.15
C ALA A 34 6.01 8.98 -1.51
N LEU A 35 4.96 8.20 -1.76
CA LEU A 35 4.75 7.49 -3.02
C LEU A 35 4.48 8.45 -4.18
N ALA A 36 3.70 9.52 -3.96
CA ALA A 36 3.45 10.56 -4.96
C ALA A 36 4.73 11.30 -5.33
N ALA A 37 5.61 11.59 -4.37
CA ALA A 37 6.92 12.20 -4.64
C ALA A 37 7.80 11.29 -5.51
N LEU A 38 7.86 10.00 -5.21
CA LEU A 38 8.59 9.01 -6.02
C LEU A 38 7.98 8.84 -7.41
N LEU A 39 6.65 8.80 -7.51
CA LEU A 39 5.93 8.73 -8.79
C LEU A 39 6.20 9.97 -9.66
N ALA A 40 6.23 11.16 -9.08
CA ALA A 40 6.53 12.40 -9.81
C ALA A 40 7.90 12.38 -10.51
N VAL A 41 8.87 11.66 -9.94
CA VAL A 41 10.17 11.42 -10.56
C VAL A 41 10.11 10.28 -11.57
N SER A 42 9.48 9.16 -11.20
CA SER A 42 9.44 7.93 -12.01
C SER A 42 8.63 8.06 -13.31
N VAL A 43 7.54 8.84 -13.31
CA VAL A 43 6.70 9.07 -14.50
C VAL A 43 7.45 9.80 -15.60
N GLN A 44 8.49 10.56 -15.26
CA GLN A 44 9.34 11.22 -16.26
C GLN A 44 10.04 10.20 -17.17
N GLY A 45 10.33 9.00 -16.66
CA GLY A 45 10.88 7.89 -17.45
C GLY A 45 9.86 7.21 -18.39
N LEU A 46 8.57 7.59 -18.31
CA LEU A 46 7.50 7.11 -19.20
C LEU A 46 7.18 8.07 -20.34
N GLN A 47 7.76 9.27 -20.35
CA GLN A 47 7.57 10.26 -21.39
C GLN A 47 8.88 10.47 -22.17
N PRO A 48 8.81 10.73 -23.49
CA PRO A 48 9.99 11.12 -24.23
C PRO A 48 10.55 12.42 -23.64
N GLY A 49 11.84 12.41 -23.30
CA GLY A 49 12.49 13.61 -22.79
C GLY A 49 12.46 14.70 -23.86
N PRO A 50 12.17 15.98 -23.52
CA PRO A 50 12.32 17.10 -24.45
C PRO A 50 13.72 17.15 -25.09
N GLN A 51 14.73 16.64 -24.35
CA GLN A 51 16.10 16.49 -24.82
C GLN A 51 16.31 15.39 -25.87
N GLU A 52 15.55 14.30 -25.86
CA GLU A 52 15.72 13.22 -26.85
C GLU A 52 15.17 13.66 -28.22
N ILE A 53 14.03 14.37 -28.19
CA ILE A 53 13.44 14.97 -29.38
C ILE A 53 14.38 16.05 -29.94
N SER A 54 14.92 16.93 -29.09
CA SER A 54 15.86 17.96 -29.56
C SER A 54 17.19 17.38 -30.04
N ALA A 55 17.72 16.34 -29.38
CA ALA A 55 18.92 15.63 -29.83
C ALA A 55 18.70 14.91 -31.17
N PHE A 56 17.51 14.34 -31.41
CA PHE A 56 17.16 13.76 -32.72
C PHE A 56 17.19 14.83 -33.82
N TYR A 57 16.53 15.97 -33.61
CA TYR A 57 16.55 17.07 -34.59
C TYR A 57 17.96 17.65 -34.78
N LEU A 58 18.73 17.82 -33.70
CA LEU A 58 20.10 18.33 -33.78
C LEU A 58 21.02 17.38 -34.55
N LYS A 59 20.90 16.06 -34.33
CA LYS A 59 21.61 15.04 -35.10
C LYS A 59 21.25 15.11 -36.58
N ASN A 60 19.96 15.28 -36.90
CA ASN A 60 19.52 15.42 -38.29
C ASN A 60 20.09 16.69 -38.94
N ILE A 61 20.05 17.84 -38.23
CA ILE A 61 20.65 19.10 -38.70
C ILE A 61 22.15 18.95 -38.92
N TYR A 62 22.88 18.30 -38.02
CA TYR A 62 24.30 18.04 -38.18
C TYR A 62 24.59 17.18 -39.42
N HIS A 63 23.80 16.13 -39.67
CA HIS A 63 23.93 15.32 -40.89
C HIS A 63 23.65 16.12 -42.16
N LEU A 64 22.66 17.02 -42.15
CA LEU A 64 22.37 17.93 -43.26
C LEU A 64 23.55 18.86 -43.54
N LEU A 65 24.13 19.48 -42.51
CA LEU A 65 25.28 20.41 -42.63
C LEU A 65 26.58 19.70 -43.04
N ALA A 66 26.85 18.52 -42.50
CA ALA A 66 28.06 17.76 -42.83
C ALA A 66 28.03 17.23 -44.28
N ASN A 67 26.84 16.97 -44.82
CA ASN A 67 26.72 16.49 -46.20
C ASN A 67 26.83 17.60 -47.25
N THR A 68 26.50 18.85 -46.91
CA THR A 68 26.74 20.00 -47.82
C THR A 68 28.21 20.22 -48.17
N THR A 69 29.15 19.64 -47.42
CA THR A 69 30.59 19.73 -47.68
C THR A 69 31.14 18.62 -48.58
N THR A 70 30.35 17.57 -48.88
CA THR A 70 30.80 16.41 -49.65
C THR A 70 30.00 16.30 -50.95
N SER A 71 30.68 16.37 -52.08
CA SER A 71 30.12 16.57 -53.43
C SER A 71 29.35 15.37 -54.03
N GLN A 72 28.76 14.46 -53.23
CA GLN A 72 27.96 13.34 -53.76
C GLN A 72 26.69 13.07 -52.94
N PRO A 73 25.50 13.09 -53.56
CA PRO A 73 24.24 12.79 -52.88
C PRO A 73 23.95 11.28 -52.94
N ILE A 74 24.41 10.54 -51.94
CA ILE A 74 23.91 9.18 -51.66
C ILE A 74 23.24 9.25 -50.28
N VAL A 75 21.97 9.67 -50.25
CA VAL A 75 21.21 9.81 -49.00
C VAL A 75 20.16 8.70 -48.94
N PRO A 76 20.23 7.72 -48.01
CA PRO A 76 19.04 6.98 -47.59
C PRO A 76 18.05 7.97 -46.93
N PRO A 77 16.73 7.78 -47.04
CA PRO A 77 15.75 8.73 -46.57
C PRO A 77 15.97 9.05 -45.08
N ILE A 78 16.22 10.32 -44.75
CA ILE A 78 16.25 10.76 -43.35
C ILE A 78 14.83 10.56 -42.82
N PRO A 79 14.62 9.82 -41.72
CA PRO A 79 13.30 9.66 -41.13
C PRO A 79 12.73 11.04 -40.79
N SER A 80 11.59 11.37 -41.38
CA SER A 80 10.86 12.63 -41.15
C SER A 80 10.30 12.72 -39.74
N ASP A 81 10.03 11.56 -39.13
CA ASP A 81 9.48 11.46 -37.78
C ASP A 81 10.54 10.96 -36.80
N PRO A 82 10.57 11.51 -35.56
CA PRO A 82 11.35 10.92 -34.49
C PRO A 82 10.90 9.47 -34.24
N PRO A 83 11.83 8.58 -33.84
CA PRO A 83 11.48 7.21 -33.49
C PRO A 83 10.37 7.22 -32.44
N LYS A 84 9.34 6.37 -32.63
CA LYS A 84 8.24 6.23 -31.68
C LYS A 84 8.82 5.87 -30.31
N PHE A 85 8.69 6.77 -29.34
CA PHE A 85 9.16 6.53 -27.98
C PHE A 85 8.46 5.31 -27.40
N SER A 86 9.24 4.36 -26.91
CA SER A 86 8.75 3.17 -26.23
C SER A 86 9.38 3.13 -24.84
N PRO A 87 8.59 3.33 -23.77
CA PRO A 87 9.13 3.35 -22.43
C PRO A 87 9.72 1.98 -22.05
N PRO A 88 10.78 1.94 -21.23
CA PRO A 88 11.32 0.69 -20.72
C PRO A 88 10.24 -0.14 -20.03
N LYS A 89 10.17 -1.44 -20.33
CA LYS A 89 9.18 -2.35 -19.70
C LYS A 89 9.27 -2.33 -18.17
N SER A 90 10.49 -2.19 -17.62
CA SER A 90 10.72 -2.04 -16.19
C SER A 90 10.09 -0.77 -15.61
N ALA A 91 10.20 0.36 -16.31
CA ALA A 91 9.61 1.62 -15.90
C ALA A 91 8.07 1.54 -15.91
N VAL A 92 7.48 0.96 -16.96
CA VAL A 92 6.02 0.74 -17.02
C VAL A 92 5.56 -0.11 -15.84
N PHE A 93 6.24 -1.24 -15.61
CA PHE A 93 5.89 -2.16 -14.53
C PHE A 93 5.97 -1.52 -13.14
N VAL A 94 7.06 -0.81 -12.83
CA VAL A 94 7.25 -0.11 -11.55
C VAL A 94 6.16 0.94 -11.34
N ASN A 95 5.91 1.78 -12.34
CA ASN A 95 4.88 2.81 -12.23
C ASN A 95 3.48 2.17 -12.04
N SER A 96 3.15 1.09 -12.74
CA SER A 96 1.89 0.37 -12.52
C SER A 96 1.75 -0.15 -11.08
N LEU A 97 2.79 -0.76 -10.52
CA LEU A 97 2.78 -1.23 -9.12
C LEU A 97 2.58 -0.08 -8.14
N TRP A 98 3.28 1.04 -8.35
CA TRP A 98 3.19 2.21 -7.49
C TRP A 98 1.85 2.95 -7.60
N PHE A 99 1.28 3.10 -8.80
CA PHE A 99 -0.07 3.63 -8.96
C PHE A 99 -1.11 2.72 -8.28
N LEU A 100 -1.01 1.40 -8.43
CA LEU A 100 -1.93 0.48 -7.77
C LEU A 100 -1.82 0.56 -6.25
N SER A 101 -0.58 0.61 -5.73
CA SER A 101 -0.31 0.85 -4.31
C SER A 101 -0.93 2.17 -3.81
N LEU A 102 -0.76 3.24 -4.59
CA LEU A 102 -1.30 4.57 -4.27
C LEU A 102 -2.82 4.59 -4.23
N VAL A 103 -3.51 3.78 -5.03
CA VAL A 103 -4.97 3.69 -5.00
C VAL A 103 -5.44 2.80 -3.85
N MET A 104 -4.78 1.64 -3.64
CA MET A 104 -5.17 0.68 -2.60
C MET A 104 -5.06 1.26 -1.18
N SER A 105 -4.02 2.04 -0.88
CA SER A 105 -3.81 2.57 0.48
C SER A 105 -4.93 3.54 0.93
N PRO A 106 -5.28 4.59 0.17
CA PRO A 106 -6.46 5.42 0.41
C PRO A 106 -7.77 4.65 0.42
N THR A 107 -7.97 3.65 -0.46
CA THR A 107 -9.17 2.82 -0.40
C THR A 107 -9.28 2.08 0.94
N GLY A 108 -8.18 1.52 1.44
CA GLY A 108 -8.13 0.90 2.77
C GLY A 108 -8.46 1.88 3.90
N ALA A 109 -7.90 3.09 3.86
CA ALA A 109 -8.20 4.12 4.86
C ALA A 109 -9.66 4.60 4.79
N LEU A 110 -10.22 4.77 3.59
CA LEU A 110 -11.64 5.12 3.42
C LEU A 110 -12.54 4.04 4.02
N LEU A 111 -12.26 2.76 3.76
CA LEU A 111 -13.01 1.66 4.36
C LEU A 111 -12.87 1.63 5.89
N ALA A 112 -11.70 1.95 6.45
CA ALA A 112 -11.50 2.08 7.90
C ALA A 112 -12.40 3.19 8.48
N VAL A 113 -12.46 4.35 7.82
CA VAL A 113 -13.36 5.46 8.21
C VAL A 113 -14.82 5.03 8.15
N PHE A 114 -15.24 4.31 7.11
CA PHE A 114 -16.61 3.80 7.00
C PHE A 114 -16.97 2.88 8.17
N ILE A 115 -16.09 1.94 8.53
CA ILE A 115 -16.28 1.04 9.69
C ILE A 115 -16.41 1.86 10.97
N GLN A 116 -15.55 2.86 11.16
CA GLN A 116 -15.55 3.71 12.35
C GLN A 116 -16.79 4.59 12.46
N GLN A 117 -17.25 5.17 11.34
CA GLN A 117 -18.49 5.95 11.29
C GLN A 117 -19.69 5.08 11.64
N TRP A 118 -19.77 3.88 11.05
CA TRP A 118 -20.82 2.92 11.34
C TRP A 118 -20.83 2.50 12.81
N ALA A 119 -19.66 2.18 13.38
CA ALA A 119 -19.52 1.81 14.79
C ALA A 119 -19.98 2.94 15.74
N ARG A 120 -19.66 4.20 15.42
CA ARG A 120 -20.15 5.37 16.18
C ARG A 120 -21.66 5.53 16.08
N SER A 121 -22.22 5.42 14.88
CA SER A 121 -23.68 5.50 14.69
C SER A 121 -24.41 4.40 15.48
N TYR A 122 -23.85 3.19 15.53
CA TYR A 122 -24.37 2.10 16.35
C TYR A 122 -24.37 2.46 17.84
N LEU A 123 -23.23 2.93 18.37
CA LEU A 123 -23.11 3.29 19.78
C LEU A 123 -24.15 4.34 20.17
N HIS A 124 -24.26 5.41 19.39
CA HIS A 124 -25.26 6.47 19.63
C HIS A 124 -26.70 5.94 19.62
N ALA A 125 -27.04 5.01 18.73
CA ALA A 125 -28.38 4.42 18.67
C ALA A 125 -28.70 3.54 19.89
N THR A 126 -27.69 2.90 20.51
CA THR A 126 -27.86 2.04 21.69
C THR A 126 -27.86 2.79 23.03
N GLN A 127 -27.08 3.87 23.14
CA GLN A 127 -26.89 4.63 24.38
C GLN A 127 -28.11 5.49 24.75
N GLY A 128 -28.93 5.91 23.78
CA GLY A 128 -30.11 6.76 24.02
C GLY A 128 -31.37 6.05 24.55
N ARG A 129 -31.34 4.75 24.88
CA ARG A 129 -32.55 3.98 25.21
C ARG A 129 -32.44 3.22 26.54
N HIS A 130 -33.39 3.48 27.43
CA HIS A 130 -33.42 2.94 28.80
C HIS A 130 -33.90 1.48 28.93
N SER A 131 -34.56 0.91 27.92
CA SER A 131 -35.13 -0.45 28.01
C SER A 131 -34.14 -1.53 27.54
N PRO A 132 -33.83 -2.55 28.38
CA PRO A 132 -32.98 -3.68 27.99
C PRO A 132 -33.52 -4.47 26.78
N LYS A 133 -34.86 -4.52 26.61
CA LYS A 133 -35.51 -5.17 25.46
C LYS A 133 -35.25 -4.43 24.15
N ASP A 134 -35.20 -3.10 24.19
CA ASP A 134 -34.92 -2.30 23.00
C ASP A 134 -33.45 -2.39 22.58
N ARG A 135 -32.53 -2.43 23.56
CA ARG A 135 -31.11 -2.71 23.33
C ARG A 135 -30.90 -4.10 22.69
N ALA A 136 -31.59 -5.13 23.21
CA ALA A 136 -31.52 -6.46 22.64
C ALA A 136 -32.04 -6.51 21.20
N ARG A 137 -33.18 -5.86 20.91
CA ARG A 137 -33.77 -5.83 19.57
C ARG A 137 -32.88 -5.12 18.54
N ILE A 138 -32.23 -4.02 18.93
CA ILE A 138 -31.25 -3.33 18.07
C ILE A 138 -30.03 -4.21 17.81
N ARG A 139 -29.50 -4.89 18.83
CA ARG A 139 -28.37 -5.80 18.69
C ARG A 139 -28.68 -6.92 17.70
N THR A 140 -29.85 -7.56 17.79
CA THR A 140 -30.25 -8.62 16.87
C THR A 140 -30.42 -8.10 15.44
N PHE A 141 -31.12 -6.97 15.27
CA PHE A 141 -31.26 -6.30 13.96
C PHE A 141 -29.91 -5.90 13.36
N HIS A 142 -28.93 -5.55 14.19
CA HIS A 142 -27.57 -5.22 13.74
C HIS A 142 -26.74 -6.43 13.37
N VAL A 143 -26.82 -7.54 14.13
CA VAL A 143 -26.13 -8.79 13.76
C VAL A 143 -26.69 -9.30 12.42
N GLU A 144 -28.00 -9.24 12.26
CA GLU A 144 -28.70 -9.60 11.03
C GLU A 144 -28.37 -8.61 9.89
N GLY A 145 -28.22 -7.32 10.21
CA GLY A 145 -27.70 -6.30 9.29
C GLY A 145 -26.24 -6.53 8.91
N LEU A 146 -25.39 -7.01 9.83
CA LEU A 146 -23.97 -7.30 9.60
C LEU A 146 -23.79 -8.45 8.60
N GLU A 147 -24.60 -9.50 8.75
CA GLU A 147 -24.69 -10.60 7.79
C GLU A 147 -25.24 -10.12 6.45
N LYS A 148 -26.31 -9.31 6.46
CA LYS A 148 -26.97 -8.84 5.23
C LYS A 148 -26.13 -7.87 4.42
N PHE A 149 -25.36 -6.99 5.06
CA PHE A 149 -24.53 -5.97 4.41
C PHE A 149 -23.08 -6.40 4.16
N HIS A 150 -22.72 -7.67 4.39
CA HIS A 150 -21.35 -8.19 4.21
C HIS A 150 -20.28 -7.31 4.90
N LEU A 151 -20.59 -6.68 6.04
CA LEU A 151 -19.64 -5.79 6.74
C LEU A 151 -18.37 -6.54 7.19
N HIS A 152 -18.50 -7.86 7.34
CA HIS A 152 -17.41 -8.80 7.57
C HIS A 152 -16.36 -8.81 6.46
N TRP A 153 -16.75 -8.59 5.20
CA TRP A 153 -15.80 -8.45 4.10
C TRP A 153 -15.03 -7.14 4.19
N VAL A 154 -15.69 -6.04 4.55
CA VAL A 154 -15.07 -4.71 4.63
C VAL A 154 -13.99 -4.67 5.72
N THR A 155 -14.30 -5.22 6.90
CA THR A 155 -13.34 -5.32 8.02
C THR A 155 -12.12 -6.16 7.68
N ARG A 156 -12.28 -7.24 6.92
CA ARG A 156 -11.17 -8.05 6.40
C ARG A 156 -10.40 -7.36 5.27
N ALA A 157 -11.07 -6.58 4.44
CA ALA A 157 -10.46 -5.91 3.29
C ALA A 157 -9.51 -4.79 3.72
N VAL A 158 -9.81 -4.06 4.80
CA VAL A 158 -8.97 -2.93 5.26
C VAL A 158 -7.51 -3.35 5.48
N PRO A 159 -7.19 -4.34 6.33
CA PRO A 159 -5.81 -4.77 6.51
C PRO A 159 -5.18 -5.28 5.21
N ILE A 160 -5.94 -6.02 4.39
CA ILE A 160 -5.45 -6.58 3.12
C ILE A 160 -5.05 -5.48 2.14
N LEU A 161 -5.84 -4.42 2.02
CA LEU A 161 -5.55 -3.28 1.15
C LEU A 161 -4.31 -2.52 1.61
N ILE A 162 -4.19 -2.25 2.91
CA ILE A 162 -3.05 -1.53 3.47
C ILE A 162 -1.76 -2.35 3.31
N HIS A 163 -1.76 -3.62 3.73
CA HIS A 163 -0.57 -4.48 3.58
C HIS A 163 -0.26 -4.75 2.11
N GLY A 164 -1.28 -5.00 1.30
CA GLY A 164 -1.15 -5.18 -0.15
C GLY A 164 -0.46 -3.99 -0.80
N SER A 165 -0.87 -2.76 -0.46
CA SER A 165 -0.22 -1.53 -0.94
C SER A 165 1.26 -1.47 -0.56
N LEU A 166 1.61 -1.83 0.68
CA LEU A 166 3.00 -1.86 1.13
C LEU A 166 3.82 -2.88 0.34
N PHE A 167 3.31 -4.09 0.13
CA PHE A 167 3.99 -5.11 -0.68
C PHE A 167 4.19 -4.66 -2.13
N LEU A 168 3.17 -4.06 -2.74
CA LEU A 168 3.25 -3.49 -4.09
C LEU A 168 4.34 -2.40 -4.18
N PHE A 169 4.39 -1.49 -3.19
CA PHE A 169 5.42 -0.46 -3.13
C PHE A 169 6.84 -1.03 -2.98
N PHE A 170 7.03 -1.90 -2.00
CA PHE A 170 8.34 -2.50 -1.72
C PHE A 170 8.82 -3.45 -2.82
N SER A 171 7.92 -4.04 -3.61
CA SER A 171 8.31 -4.85 -4.78
C SER A 171 8.81 -3.98 -5.94
N GLY A 172 8.22 -2.80 -6.17
CA GLY A 172 8.67 -1.86 -7.20
C GLY A 172 9.98 -1.14 -6.85
N LEU A 173 10.26 -0.92 -5.57
CA LEU A 173 11.39 -0.12 -5.09
C LEU A 173 12.78 -0.68 -5.49
N PRO A 174 13.10 -1.98 -5.30
CA PRO A 174 14.37 -2.54 -5.76
C PRO A 174 14.52 -2.48 -7.28
N ILE A 175 13.45 -2.72 -8.04
CA ILE A 175 13.47 -2.67 -9.50
C ILE A 175 13.80 -1.25 -9.97
N PHE A 176 13.18 -0.25 -9.37
CA PHE A 176 13.48 1.17 -9.64
C PHE A 176 14.94 1.51 -9.34
N LEU A 177 15.42 1.18 -8.13
CA LEU A 177 16.78 1.51 -7.69
C LEU A 177 17.85 0.77 -8.51
N PHE A 178 17.57 -0.46 -8.95
CA PHE A 178 18.48 -1.23 -9.78
C PHE A 178 18.77 -0.52 -11.12
N ASN A 179 17.73 0.08 -11.73
CA ASN A 179 17.89 0.82 -12.98
C ASN A 179 18.51 2.22 -12.76
N LEU A 180 18.41 2.78 -11.55
CA LEU A 180 18.92 4.12 -11.23
C LEU A 180 20.41 4.09 -10.84
N ASN A 181 20.78 3.30 -9.83
CA ASN A 181 22.15 3.23 -9.34
C ASN A 181 22.40 1.94 -8.52
N ARG A 182 23.42 1.17 -8.92
CA ARG A 182 23.74 -0.12 -8.30
C ARG A 182 24.18 -0.01 -6.83
N THR A 183 24.88 1.06 -6.47
CA THR A 183 25.33 1.31 -5.09
C THR A 183 24.14 1.59 -4.17
N VAL A 184 23.25 2.50 -4.58
CA VAL A 184 22.04 2.83 -3.80
C VAL A 184 21.14 1.60 -3.66
N PHE A 185 20.96 0.83 -4.74
CA PHE A 185 20.23 -0.43 -4.73
C PHE A 185 20.77 -1.40 -3.66
N ASN A 186 22.09 -1.64 -3.64
CA ASN A 186 22.70 -2.57 -2.69
C ASN A 186 22.43 -2.12 -1.24
N VAL A 187 22.63 -0.84 -0.93
CA VAL A 187 22.40 -0.29 0.42
C VAL A 187 20.95 -0.51 0.88
N VAL A 188 19.98 -0.16 0.04
CA VAL A 188 18.55 -0.29 0.39
C VAL A 188 18.13 -1.74 0.52
N VAL A 189 18.59 -2.63 -0.37
CA VAL A 189 18.25 -4.06 -0.33
C VAL A 189 18.88 -4.73 0.89
N THR A 190 20.11 -4.39 1.27
CA THR A 190 20.73 -4.91 2.50
C THR A 190 19.95 -4.47 3.73
N TRP A 191 19.50 -3.22 3.80
CA TRP A 191 18.66 -2.73 4.90
C TRP A 191 17.32 -3.46 4.96
N LEU A 192 16.63 -3.61 3.82
CA LEU A 192 15.38 -4.37 3.75
C LEU A 192 15.57 -5.82 4.20
N GLY A 193 16.65 -6.47 3.74
CA GLY A 193 17.02 -7.82 4.12
C GLY A 193 17.28 -7.96 5.62
N LEU A 194 17.94 -6.98 6.25
CA LEU A 194 18.17 -6.95 7.69
C LEU A 194 16.85 -6.84 8.47
N CYS A 195 15.93 -5.97 8.03
CA CYS A 195 14.59 -5.84 8.63
C CYS A 195 13.79 -7.14 8.52
N VAL A 196 13.80 -7.79 7.35
CA VAL A 196 13.12 -9.07 7.13
C VAL A 196 13.74 -10.17 7.99
N ALA A 197 15.07 -10.24 8.07
CA ALA A 197 15.77 -11.18 8.93
C ALA A 197 15.44 -10.95 10.41
N GLY A 198 15.46 -9.69 10.87
CA GLY A 198 15.07 -9.33 12.24
C GLY A 198 13.63 -9.72 12.55
N TYR A 199 12.69 -9.43 11.65
CA TYR A 199 11.30 -9.84 11.78
C TYR A 199 11.17 -11.37 11.83
N ALA A 200 11.84 -12.09 10.92
CA ALA A 200 11.86 -13.54 10.92
C ALA A 200 12.44 -14.11 12.22
N CYS A 201 13.52 -13.52 12.75
CA CYS A 201 14.08 -13.90 14.05
C CYS A 201 13.06 -13.72 15.18
N ILE A 202 12.34 -12.59 15.23
CA ILE A 202 11.29 -12.35 16.24
C ILE A 202 10.13 -13.34 16.08
N THR A 203 9.70 -13.61 14.85
CA THR A 203 8.63 -14.57 14.56
C THR A 203 9.03 -16.01 14.86
N LEU A 204 10.31 -16.36 14.69
CA LEU A 204 10.86 -17.69 14.94
C LEU A 204 11.36 -17.89 16.38
N MET A 205 11.55 -16.80 17.13
CA MET A 205 11.94 -16.80 18.54
C MET A 205 11.10 -17.74 19.45
N PRO A 206 9.77 -17.87 19.27
CA PRO A 206 8.95 -18.78 20.06
C PRO A 206 9.28 -20.27 19.82
N PHE A 207 9.92 -20.63 18.70
CA PHE A 207 10.33 -22.00 18.43
C PHE A 207 11.63 -22.39 19.17
N PHE A 208 12.47 -21.42 19.52
CA PHE A 208 13.76 -21.66 20.18
C PHE A 208 13.74 -21.36 21.68
N THR A 209 12.73 -20.64 22.17
CA THR A 209 12.60 -20.26 23.58
C THR A 209 11.21 -20.58 24.11
N GLN A 210 11.12 -21.59 25.00
CA GLN A 210 9.87 -22.09 25.59
C GLN A 210 9.20 -21.10 26.56
N ASN A 211 9.83 -19.94 26.84
CA ASN A 211 9.39 -18.91 27.79
C ASN A 211 9.47 -17.46 27.23
N SER A 212 9.05 -17.22 25.98
CA SER A 212 9.06 -15.86 25.41
C SER A 212 7.66 -15.19 25.47
N PRO A 213 7.53 -13.95 25.98
CA PRO A 213 6.25 -13.25 26.20
C PRO A 213 5.58 -12.71 24.92
N TYR A 214 6.10 -13.03 23.72
CA TYR A 214 5.54 -12.58 22.45
C TYR A 214 4.49 -13.57 21.94
N TYR A 215 3.24 -13.39 22.36
CA TYR A 215 2.08 -14.09 21.81
C TYR A 215 1.80 -13.60 20.38
N SER A 216 2.36 -14.29 19.38
CA SER A 216 1.94 -14.15 17.99
C SER A 216 0.67 -15.01 17.75
N PRO A 217 -0.33 -14.51 17.01
CA PRO A 217 -1.65 -15.16 16.83
C PRO A 217 -1.61 -16.49 16.04
N LEU A 218 -0.43 -16.90 15.56
CA LEU A 218 -0.20 -18.19 14.87
C LEU A 218 0.21 -19.34 15.81
N SER A 219 0.48 -19.07 17.10
CA SER A 219 0.91 -20.09 18.07
C SER A 219 -0.23 -20.87 18.77
N SER A 220 -1.49 -20.50 18.54
CA SER A 220 -2.64 -21.15 19.21
C SER A 220 -2.92 -22.57 18.68
N SER A 221 -2.60 -22.83 17.41
CA SER A 221 -2.85 -24.12 16.77
C SER A 221 -1.82 -25.20 17.15
N THR A 222 -0.60 -24.81 17.54
CA THR A 222 0.44 -25.77 17.95
C THR A 222 0.25 -26.29 19.37
N TRP A 223 -0.35 -25.49 20.27
CA TRP A 223 -0.66 -25.91 21.64
C TRP A 223 -1.69 -27.06 21.70
N TRP A 224 -2.62 -27.13 20.75
CA TRP A 224 -3.64 -28.18 20.68
C TRP A 224 -3.07 -29.55 20.26
N CYS A 225 -1.95 -29.56 19.54
CA CYS A 225 -1.28 -30.80 19.12
C CYS A 225 -0.45 -31.42 20.24
N VAL A 226 0.09 -30.60 21.15
CA VAL A 226 0.97 -31.04 22.26
C VAL A 226 0.18 -31.59 23.44
N THR A 227 -1.08 -31.17 23.64
CA THR A 227 -1.91 -31.65 24.76
C THR A 227 -2.61 -33.00 24.52
N LYS A 228 -2.33 -33.68 23.39
CA LYS A 228 -2.95 -34.98 23.05
C LYS A 228 -1.96 -36.15 22.93
N THR A 229 -0.69 -35.95 23.27
CA THR A 229 0.32 -37.00 23.48
C THR A 229 0.74 -37.01 24.93
#